data_AF-A0A9W6Y1K0-F1
#
_entry.id   AF-A0A9W6Y1K0-F1
#
_cell.length_a   1.000
_cell.length_b   1.000
_cell.length_c   1.000
_cell.angle_alpha   90.00
_cell.angle_beta   90.00
_cell.angle_gamma   90.00
#
_symmetry.space_group_name_H-M   'P 1'
#
loop_
_entity.id
_entity.type
_entity.pdbx_description
1 polymer ?
#
loop_
_entity_poly.entity_id
_entity_poly.type
_entity_poly.pdbx_seq_one_letter_code
_entity_poly.pdbx_strand_id
1 'polypeptide(L)'
;MLWGVNELLTYHYLVAEFLQTAPMQVEEFNSYSKEQQAGLIWQHLFVERSPVSEACRGVLTTLHLLGLDHLVAKRDLRAIQEWFKQQDPEEYVDTVFRLSGLKYAVMTNIPFEPEEARHWLGDPATNTPPPAWSRKYFRSALRVDQILLGDWASIGPTLDVFKLPHTLAGVRTLLDKWIDIMQPEYFMSSVPIWFEYPAEDAPATGAGELPNGAELLLQVLLPLAEEKKLPIALKFDSVRPINARLGVAGDGVKPSDVDILIKLCRNFPKVKFLATFLSRVNQHEVTVTANKFRNLHLYGCWWYCNNPSIIEELTRMRIEILGTAFTSQHSDARVLDQLIYKWRHSRDVIGEVLVDMYEKLFATGWKVSKSDIQRDVQRLFGMSYEEFMAKEM
;
A
#
# COMPACT_ATOMS: atom_id res chain seq x y z
N MET A 1 -12.35 -9.59 -4.78
CA MET A 1 -12.17 -8.13 -5.00
C MET A 1 -13.28 -7.39 -4.25
N LEU A 2 -12.95 -6.41 -3.42
CA LEU A 2 -13.94 -5.57 -2.73
C LEU A 2 -14.27 -4.36 -3.60
N TRP A 3 -15.55 -4.06 -3.80
CA TRP A 3 -16.02 -2.94 -4.61
C TRP A 3 -17.46 -2.55 -4.23
N GLY A 4 -17.88 -1.36 -4.64
CA GLY A 4 -19.22 -0.83 -4.42
C GLY A 4 -19.40 0.01 -3.16
N VAL A 5 -20.53 0.70 -3.09
CA VAL A 5 -20.81 1.71 -2.05
C VAL A 5 -20.77 1.16 -0.62
N ASN A 6 -21.21 -0.09 -0.41
CA ASN A 6 -21.21 -0.68 0.94
C ASN A 6 -19.77 -0.95 1.42
N GLU A 7 -18.89 -1.41 0.52
CA GLU A 7 -17.47 -1.59 0.82
C GLU A 7 -16.77 -0.24 1.02
N LEU A 8 -17.10 0.77 0.22
CA LEU A 8 -16.59 2.14 0.40
C LEU A 8 -16.95 2.69 1.79
N LEU A 9 -18.23 2.60 2.18
CA LEU A 9 -18.74 3.14 3.43
C LEU A 9 -18.22 2.38 4.65
N THR A 10 -17.98 1.08 4.54
CA THR A 10 -17.48 0.24 5.65
C THR A 10 -15.97 0.05 5.62
N TYR A 11 -15.27 0.87 4.83
CA TYR A 11 -13.82 0.96 4.90
C TYR A 11 -13.37 1.38 6.30
N HIS A 12 -12.33 0.75 6.82
CA HIS A 12 -11.88 0.91 8.21
C HIS A 12 -11.61 2.35 8.66
N TYR A 13 -11.33 3.30 7.75
CA TYR A 13 -11.21 4.72 8.11
C TYR A 13 -12.56 5.31 8.55
N LEU A 14 -13.63 4.99 7.81
CA LEU A 14 -14.98 5.46 8.13
C LEU A 14 -15.56 4.71 9.33
N VAL A 15 -15.19 3.44 9.52
CA VAL A 15 -15.52 2.69 10.74
C VAL A 15 -14.89 3.35 11.97
N ALA A 16 -13.60 3.75 11.90
CA ALA A 16 -12.95 4.48 12.99
C ALA A 16 -13.64 5.83 13.27
N GLU A 17 -13.94 6.61 12.24
CA GLU A 17 -14.61 7.91 12.36
C GLU A 17 -16.04 7.79 12.92
N PHE A 18 -16.78 6.76 12.49
CA PHE A 18 -18.11 6.44 13.00
C PHE A 18 -18.04 6.09 14.49
N LEU A 19 -17.21 5.12 14.87
CA LEU A 19 -17.11 4.63 16.26
C LEU A 19 -16.51 5.67 17.22
N GLN A 20 -15.78 6.68 16.72
CA GLN A 20 -15.31 7.79 17.54
C GLN A 20 -16.46 8.59 18.17
N THR A 21 -17.64 8.56 17.55
CA THR A 21 -18.69 9.53 17.84
C THR A 21 -20.11 8.97 17.87
N ALA A 22 -20.32 7.76 17.38
CA ALA A 22 -21.57 7.05 17.47
C ALA A 22 -21.74 6.48 18.88
N PRO A 23 -22.96 6.48 19.45
CA PRO A 23 -23.25 5.82 20.73
C PRO A 23 -23.39 4.29 20.54
N MET A 24 -22.47 3.67 19.80
CA MET A 24 -22.49 2.26 19.42
C MET A 24 -21.16 1.61 19.75
N GLN A 25 -21.19 0.41 20.33
CA GLN A 25 -19.98 -0.36 20.58
C GLN A 25 -19.57 -1.13 19.32
N VAL A 26 -18.27 -1.37 19.15
CA VAL A 26 -17.73 -2.06 17.97
C VAL A 26 -18.25 -3.49 17.84
N GLU A 27 -18.49 -4.17 18.95
CA GLU A 27 -19.03 -5.53 18.97
C GLU A 27 -20.48 -5.57 18.44
N GLU A 28 -21.29 -4.57 18.81
CA GLU A 28 -22.63 -4.39 18.26
C GLU A 28 -22.57 -4.06 16.77
N PHE A 29 -21.72 -3.11 16.37
CA PHE A 29 -21.53 -2.75 14.96
C PHE A 29 -21.15 -3.96 14.08
N ASN A 30 -20.24 -4.81 14.58
CA ASN A 30 -19.77 -6.00 13.88
C ASN A 30 -20.82 -7.11 13.78
N SER A 31 -21.90 -7.04 14.56
CA SER A 31 -23.01 -7.99 14.47
C SER A 31 -23.94 -7.73 13.27
N TYR A 32 -23.91 -6.52 12.70
CA TYR A 32 -24.72 -6.14 11.55
C TYR A 32 -24.16 -6.62 10.21
N SER A 33 -25.05 -6.80 9.25
CA SER A 33 -24.66 -7.06 7.86
C SER A 33 -23.90 -5.85 7.28
N LYS A 34 -23.11 -6.10 6.23
CA LYS A 34 -22.35 -5.06 5.51
C LYS A 34 -23.23 -3.90 5.03
N GLU A 35 -24.44 -4.22 4.55
CA GLU A 35 -25.43 -3.24 4.09
C GLU A 35 -25.99 -2.40 5.25
N GLN A 36 -26.25 -3.02 6.40
CA GLN A 36 -26.69 -2.33 7.62
C GLN A 36 -25.59 -1.41 8.17
N GLN A 37 -24.35 -1.90 8.24
CA GLN A 37 -23.18 -1.12 8.63
C GLN A 37 -23.00 0.12 7.74
N ALA A 38 -23.11 -0.05 6.42
CA ALA A 38 -23.04 1.05 5.46
C ALA A 38 -24.16 2.09 5.69
N GLY A 39 -25.39 1.64 5.96
CA GLY A 39 -26.51 2.51 6.28
C GLY A 39 -26.29 3.34 7.55
N LEU A 40 -25.77 2.71 8.62
CA LEU A 40 -25.43 3.39 9.88
C LEU A 40 -24.36 4.47 9.66
N ILE A 41 -23.29 4.14 8.94
CA ILE A 41 -22.20 5.07 8.62
C ILE A 41 -22.70 6.23 7.76
N TRP A 42 -23.50 5.95 6.72
CA TRP A 42 -24.07 6.98 5.85
C TRP A 42 -24.92 7.97 6.66
N GLN A 43 -25.84 7.45 7.47
CA GLN A 43 -26.70 8.28 8.30
C GLN A 43 -25.89 9.17 9.24
N HIS A 44 -24.94 8.59 9.98
CA HIS A 44 -24.21 9.30 11.03
C HIS A 44 -23.14 10.27 10.50
N LEU A 45 -22.40 9.90 9.44
CA LEU A 45 -21.27 10.70 8.93
C LEU A 45 -21.63 11.61 7.74
N PHE A 46 -22.70 11.32 6.99
CA PHE A 46 -23.07 12.07 5.78
C PHE A 46 -24.41 12.82 5.89
N VAL A 47 -25.34 12.34 6.72
CA VAL A 47 -26.67 12.96 6.87
C VAL A 47 -26.72 13.85 8.10
N GLU A 48 -26.37 13.30 9.27
CA GLU A 48 -26.40 13.99 10.56
C GLU A 48 -25.23 14.97 10.74
N ARG A 49 -24.20 14.81 9.92
CA ARG A 49 -23.01 15.66 9.90
C ARG A 49 -22.62 16.00 8.48
N SER A 50 -21.92 17.11 8.32
CA SER A 50 -21.29 17.44 7.05
C SER A 50 -20.09 16.50 6.81
N PRO A 51 -20.04 15.77 5.67
CA PRO A 51 -19.00 14.78 5.37
C PRO A 51 -17.68 15.43 4.93
N VAL A 52 -17.07 16.22 5.82
CA VAL A 52 -15.88 17.04 5.50
C VAL A 52 -14.55 16.29 5.64
N SER A 53 -14.53 15.13 6.31
CA SER A 53 -13.31 14.32 6.42
C SER A 53 -12.87 13.83 5.03
N GLU A 54 -11.56 13.61 4.85
CA GLU A 54 -11.01 13.18 3.56
C GLU A 54 -11.59 11.81 3.12
N ALA A 55 -11.83 10.90 4.07
CA ALA A 55 -12.44 9.61 3.79
C ALA A 55 -13.91 9.76 3.34
N CYS A 56 -14.70 10.61 4.01
CA CYS A 56 -16.09 10.87 3.62
C CYS A 56 -16.17 11.59 2.27
N ARG A 57 -15.34 12.64 2.08
CA ARG A 57 -15.22 13.35 0.80
C ARG A 57 -14.85 12.39 -0.33
N GLY A 58 -13.95 11.43 -0.07
CA GLY A 58 -13.57 10.41 -1.05
C GLY A 58 -14.74 9.58 -1.56
N VAL A 59 -15.67 9.19 -0.69
CA VAL A 59 -16.92 8.52 -1.12
C VAL A 59 -17.73 9.43 -2.05
N LEU A 60 -17.94 10.69 -1.67
CA LEU A 60 -18.71 11.64 -2.48
C LEU A 60 -18.08 11.93 -3.85
N THR A 61 -16.75 12.10 -3.90
CA THR A 61 -16.03 12.30 -5.16
C THR A 61 -16.12 11.09 -6.07
N THR A 62 -16.09 9.88 -5.49
CA THR A 62 -16.31 8.64 -6.26
C THR A 62 -17.70 8.64 -6.88
N LEU A 63 -18.74 8.90 -6.08
CA LEU A 63 -20.13 8.92 -6.56
C LEU A 63 -20.37 10.01 -7.61
N HIS A 64 -19.77 11.19 -7.44
CA HIS A 64 -19.80 12.28 -8.41
C HIS A 64 -19.21 11.85 -9.76
N LEU A 65 -18.00 11.27 -9.76
CA LEU A 65 -17.32 10.85 -10.97
C LEU A 65 -17.97 9.63 -11.65
N LEU A 66 -18.82 8.89 -10.92
CA LEU A 66 -19.71 7.86 -11.46
C LEU A 66 -21.04 8.43 -12.01
N GLY A 67 -21.28 9.74 -11.89
CA GLY A 67 -22.49 10.40 -12.40
C GLY A 67 -23.72 10.29 -11.48
N LEU A 68 -23.51 10.01 -10.19
CA LEU A 68 -24.59 9.75 -9.22
C LEU A 68 -24.99 10.99 -8.39
N ASP A 69 -24.61 12.19 -8.84
CA ASP A 69 -24.89 13.46 -8.13
C ASP A 69 -26.36 13.65 -7.78
N HIS A 70 -27.25 13.27 -8.69
CA HIS A 70 -28.70 13.40 -8.51
C HIS A 70 -29.24 12.50 -7.37
N LEU A 71 -28.57 11.38 -7.07
CA LEU A 71 -28.91 10.52 -5.93
C LEU A 71 -28.26 11.04 -4.64
N VAL A 72 -27.01 11.49 -4.72
CA VAL A 72 -26.29 12.09 -3.59
C VAL A 72 -27.00 13.35 -3.08
N ALA A 73 -27.50 14.21 -3.98
CA ALA A 73 -28.26 15.41 -3.63
C ALA A 73 -29.52 15.11 -2.81
N LYS A 74 -30.13 13.93 -3.03
CA LYS A 74 -31.29 13.42 -2.26
C LYS A 74 -30.88 12.59 -1.04
N ARG A 75 -29.58 12.34 -0.86
CA ARG A 75 -29.01 11.42 0.14
C ARG A 75 -29.57 10.00 0.05
N ASP A 76 -29.93 9.56 -1.15
CA ASP A 76 -30.64 8.29 -1.41
C ASP A 76 -29.67 7.11 -1.52
N LEU A 77 -29.19 6.61 -0.38
CA LEU A 77 -28.27 5.47 -0.32
C LEU A 77 -28.85 4.22 -0.98
N ARG A 78 -30.16 3.98 -0.85
CA ARG A 78 -30.81 2.80 -1.41
C ARG A 78 -30.74 2.80 -2.93
N ALA A 79 -31.03 3.93 -3.57
CA ALA A 79 -30.90 4.06 -5.02
C ALA A 79 -29.44 3.91 -5.48
N ILE A 80 -28.47 4.41 -4.70
CA ILE A 80 -27.04 4.23 -4.99
C ILE A 80 -26.65 2.75 -4.92
N GLN A 81 -27.10 2.03 -3.88
CA GLN A 81 -26.87 0.59 -3.74
C GLN A 81 -27.46 -0.19 -4.92
N GLU A 82 -28.67 0.18 -5.36
CA GLU A 82 -29.33 -0.46 -6.50
C GLU A 82 -28.57 -0.22 -7.81
N TRP A 83 -28.04 1.00 -8.01
CA TRP A 83 -27.18 1.28 -9.16
C TRP A 83 -25.93 0.38 -9.17
N PHE A 84 -25.27 0.20 -8.02
CA PHE A 84 -24.10 -0.68 -7.93
C PHE A 84 -24.41 -2.16 -8.21
N LYS A 85 -25.59 -2.64 -7.79
CA LYS A 85 -26.04 -4.02 -8.07
C LYS A 85 -26.25 -4.31 -9.56
N GLN A 86 -26.47 -3.27 -10.37
CA GLN A 86 -26.69 -3.39 -11.80
C GLN A 86 -25.38 -3.42 -12.62
N GLN A 87 -24.22 -3.21 -11.98
CA GLN A 87 -22.94 -3.17 -12.69
C GLN A 87 -22.37 -4.58 -12.87
N ASP A 88 -21.77 -4.84 -14.04
CA ASP A 88 -20.94 -6.03 -14.25
C ASP A 88 -19.55 -5.82 -13.62
N PRO A 89 -19.03 -6.75 -12.79
CA PRO A 89 -17.75 -6.57 -12.12
C PRO A 89 -16.54 -6.38 -13.04
N GLU A 90 -16.51 -7.01 -14.22
CA GLU A 90 -15.38 -6.91 -15.16
C GLU A 90 -15.42 -5.57 -15.90
N GLU A 91 -16.58 -5.17 -16.41
CA GLU A 91 -16.78 -3.85 -17.02
C GLU A 91 -16.58 -2.71 -16.01
N TYR A 92 -16.92 -2.96 -14.75
CA TYR A 92 -16.73 -1.99 -13.68
C TYR A 92 -15.25 -1.74 -13.37
N VAL A 93 -14.39 -2.78 -13.43
CA VAL A 93 -12.92 -2.61 -13.33
C VAL A 93 -12.40 -1.67 -14.41
N ASP A 94 -12.82 -1.86 -15.66
CA ASP A 94 -12.44 -0.97 -16.77
C ASP A 94 -12.90 0.47 -16.52
N THR A 95 -14.12 0.65 -16.03
CA THR A 95 -14.67 1.96 -15.66
C THR A 95 -13.83 2.64 -14.59
N VAL A 96 -13.49 1.95 -13.50
CA VAL A 96 -12.69 2.50 -12.42
C VAL A 96 -11.28 2.86 -12.89
N PHE A 97 -10.61 2.00 -13.65
CA PHE A 97 -9.27 2.28 -14.18
C PHE A 97 -9.26 3.48 -15.12
N ARG A 98 -10.27 3.59 -15.99
CA ARG A 98 -10.45 4.74 -16.89
C ARG A 98 -10.67 6.04 -16.12
N LEU A 99 -11.61 6.06 -15.17
CA LEU A 99 -11.89 7.26 -14.35
C LEU A 99 -10.69 7.65 -13.49
N SER A 100 -9.94 6.66 -13.01
CA SER A 100 -8.72 6.88 -12.23
C SER A 100 -7.51 7.24 -13.10
N GLY A 101 -7.58 7.10 -14.43
CA GLY A 101 -6.46 7.32 -15.34
C GLY A 101 -5.25 6.42 -15.04
N LEU A 102 -5.49 5.13 -14.78
CA LEU A 102 -4.45 4.16 -14.42
C LEU A 102 -4.09 3.25 -15.59
N LYS A 103 -2.80 2.93 -15.70
CA LYS A 103 -2.29 1.93 -16.64
C LYS A 103 -2.37 0.52 -16.03
N TYR A 104 -1.95 0.39 -14.78
CA TYR A 104 -1.95 -0.84 -14.00
C TYR A 104 -1.96 -0.50 -12.49
N ALA A 105 -2.23 -1.50 -11.66
CA ALA A 105 -2.06 -1.49 -10.22
C ALA A 105 -1.13 -2.65 -9.82
N VAL A 106 -0.30 -2.41 -8.80
CA VAL A 106 0.49 -3.48 -8.17
C VAL A 106 -0.26 -3.94 -6.92
N MET A 107 -0.65 -5.21 -6.91
CA MET A 107 -1.36 -5.86 -5.80
C MET A 107 -0.44 -6.10 -4.61
N THR A 108 -1.04 -6.46 -3.47
CA THR A 108 -0.31 -7.00 -2.32
C THR A 108 -0.74 -8.43 -2.14
N ASN A 109 0.16 -9.39 -2.37
CA ASN A 109 -0.16 -10.81 -2.38
C ASN A 109 0.50 -11.57 -1.25
N ILE A 110 -0.27 -12.23 -0.39
CA ILE A 110 0.19 -12.85 0.85
C ILE A 110 0.11 -14.37 0.69
N PRO A 111 1.19 -15.05 0.25
CA PRO A 111 1.16 -16.50 0.09
C PRO A 111 1.06 -17.27 1.41
N PHE A 112 1.30 -16.59 2.53
CA PHE A 112 1.19 -17.15 3.87
C PHE A 112 -0.26 -17.22 4.36
N GLU A 113 -1.20 -16.57 3.67
CA GLU A 113 -2.63 -16.70 3.93
C GLU A 113 -3.20 -17.86 3.09
N PRO A 114 -3.69 -18.94 3.72
CA PRO A 114 -4.12 -20.14 2.98
C PRO A 114 -5.23 -19.87 1.97
N GLU A 115 -6.15 -18.95 2.27
CA GLU A 115 -7.22 -18.58 1.34
C GLU A 115 -6.68 -17.89 0.09
N GLU A 116 -5.74 -16.95 0.25
CA GLU A 116 -5.13 -16.28 -0.89
C GLU A 116 -4.23 -17.25 -1.68
N ALA A 117 -3.42 -18.07 -1.00
CA ALA A 117 -2.53 -19.03 -1.64
C ALA A 117 -3.27 -19.98 -2.59
N ARG A 118 -4.50 -20.40 -2.25
CA ARG A 118 -5.35 -21.24 -3.13
C ARG A 118 -5.68 -20.57 -4.46
N HIS A 119 -5.82 -19.24 -4.51
CA HIS A 119 -6.05 -18.54 -5.78
C HIS A 119 -4.82 -18.59 -6.70
N TRP A 120 -3.63 -18.81 -6.18
CA TRP A 120 -2.40 -18.93 -6.96
C TRP A 120 -2.09 -20.38 -7.36
N LEU A 121 -2.43 -21.33 -6.50
CA LEU A 121 -2.12 -22.75 -6.69
C LEU A 121 -3.23 -23.54 -7.40
N GLY A 122 -4.46 -23.03 -7.38
CA GLY A 122 -5.63 -23.84 -7.70
C GLY A 122 -5.88 -24.90 -6.63
N ASP A 123 -6.62 -25.94 -7.01
CA ASP A 123 -6.87 -27.10 -6.15
C ASP A 123 -6.50 -28.41 -6.87
N PRO A 124 -5.35 -29.00 -6.54
CA PRO A 124 -4.93 -30.28 -7.11
C PRO A 124 -5.88 -31.44 -6.80
N ALA A 125 -6.60 -31.41 -5.67
CA ALA A 125 -7.50 -32.48 -5.27
C ALA A 125 -8.74 -32.55 -6.17
N THR A 126 -9.17 -31.40 -6.71
CA THR A 126 -10.28 -31.27 -7.66
C THR A 126 -9.81 -31.06 -9.10
N ASN A 127 -8.49 -31.05 -9.35
CA ASN A 127 -7.87 -30.70 -10.63
C ASN A 127 -8.32 -29.32 -11.16
N THR A 128 -8.61 -28.38 -10.24
CA THR A 128 -9.05 -27.02 -10.57
C THR A 128 -7.80 -26.15 -10.78
N PRO A 129 -7.58 -25.61 -11.99
CA PRO A 129 -6.46 -24.70 -12.22
C PRO A 129 -6.67 -23.37 -11.45
N PRO A 130 -5.60 -22.60 -11.18
CA PRO A 130 -5.76 -21.26 -10.63
C PRO A 130 -6.58 -20.38 -11.58
N PRO A 131 -7.43 -19.48 -11.06
CA PRO A 131 -8.18 -18.54 -11.88
C PRO A 131 -7.25 -17.70 -12.76
N ALA A 132 -7.70 -17.39 -13.98
CA ALA A 132 -7.01 -16.41 -14.81
C ALA A 132 -7.18 -15.00 -14.23
N TRP A 133 -6.15 -14.15 -14.33
CA TRP A 133 -6.26 -12.73 -14.04
C TRP A 133 -5.51 -11.89 -15.07
N SER A 134 -5.93 -10.63 -15.20
CA SER A 134 -5.37 -9.70 -16.18
C SER A 134 -4.09 -9.05 -15.66
N ARG A 135 -2.92 -9.52 -16.12
CA ARG A 135 -1.64 -8.83 -15.87
C ARG A 135 -1.54 -7.44 -16.50
N LYS A 136 -2.42 -7.12 -17.46
CA LYS A 136 -2.56 -5.77 -18.02
C LYS A 136 -2.93 -4.76 -16.92
N TYR A 137 -3.88 -5.12 -16.06
CA TYR A 137 -4.34 -4.24 -14.99
C TYR A 137 -3.73 -4.53 -13.63
N PHE A 138 -3.41 -5.81 -13.35
CA PHE A 138 -2.99 -6.26 -12.03
C PHE A 138 -1.64 -6.96 -12.09
N ARG A 139 -0.61 -6.27 -11.61
CA ARG A 139 0.71 -6.85 -11.35
C ARG A 139 0.79 -7.33 -9.91
N SER A 140 1.65 -8.29 -9.60
CA SER A 140 1.77 -8.88 -8.27
C SER A 140 2.93 -8.26 -7.48
N ALA A 141 2.81 -8.27 -6.16
CA ALA A 141 3.93 -8.08 -5.25
C ALA A 141 3.85 -9.10 -4.12
N LEU A 142 4.98 -9.70 -3.79
CA LEU A 142 5.08 -10.80 -2.84
C LEU A 142 5.22 -10.24 -1.42
N ARG A 143 4.13 -10.23 -0.65
CA ARG A 143 4.11 -9.76 0.74
C ARG A 143 4.71 -10.81 1.67
N VAL A 144 5.72 -10.39 2.43
CA VAL A 144 6.59 -11.22 3.27
C VAL A 144 6.73 -10.64 4.69
N ASP A 145 5.68 -10.03 5.23
CA ASP A 145 5.65 -9.54 6.62
C ASP A 145 6.10 -10.64 7.61
N GLN A 146 5.66 -11.88 7.38
CA GLN A 146 6.01 -13.05 8.18
C GLN A 146 7.53 -13.26 8.34
N ILE A 147 8.32 -12.90 7.33
CA ILE A 147 9.79 -13.02 7.36
C ILE A 147 10.37 -12.09 8.41
N LEU A 148 10.02 -10.80 8.40
CA LEU A 148 10.53 -9.83 9.38
C LEU A 148 9.96 -10.09 10.79
N LEU A 149 8.76 -10.66 10.87
CA LEU A 149 8.14 -11.06 12.14
C LEU A 149 8.78 -12.30 12.75
N GLY A 150 9.47 -13.15 11.96
CA GLY A 150 9.85 -14.49 12.41
C GLY A 150 8.63 -15.38 12.69
N ASP A 151 7.54 -15.17 11.95
CA ASP A 151 6.25 -15.81 12.20
C ASP A 151 6.20 -17.23 11.63
N TRP A 152 6.81 -18.16 12.35
CA TRP A 152 6.80 -19.57 11.98
C TRP A 152 5.43 -20.24 12.06
N ALA A 153 4.47 -19.65 12.78
CA ALA A 153 3.10 -20.14 12.81
C ALA A 153 2.41 -19.99 11.45
N SER A 154 2.77 -18.95 10.68
CA SER A 154 2.34 -18.81 9.29
C SER A 154 3.31 -19.45 8.29
N ILE A 155 4.63 -19.34 8.48
CA ILE A 155 5.63 -19.86 7.54
C ILE A 155 5.61 -21.40 7.47
N GLY A 156 5.52 -22.08 8.63
CA GLY A 156 5.54 -23.54 8.73
C GLY A 156 4.47 -24.22 7.86
N PRO A 157 3.18 -23.88 8.02
CA PRO A 157 2.12 -24.41 7.16
C PRO A 157 2.35 -24.16 5.66
N THR A 158 2.90 -23.01 5.27
CA THR A 158 3.21 -22.74 3.86
C THR A 158 4.37 -23.62 3.35
N LEU A 159 5.39 -23.90 4.18
CA LEU A 159 6.45 -24.85 3.85
C LEU A 159 5.90 -26.26 3.67
N ASP A 160 4.97 -26.68 4.52
CA ASP A 160 4.37 -28.02 4.48
C ASP A 160 3.61 -28.27 3.18
N VAL A 161 2.91 -27.26 2.65
CA VAL A 161 2.24 -27.32 1.33
C VAL A 161 3.22 -27.75 0.23
N PHE A 162 4.47 -27.28 0.29
CA PHE A 162 5.51 -27.62 -0.67
C PHE A 162 6.45 -28.74 -0.20
N LYS A 163 6.18 -29.36 0.96
CA LYS A 163 7.00 -30.41 1.59
C LYS A 163 8.45 -29.96 1.82
N LEU A 164 8.63 -28.73 2.28
CA LEU A 164 9.94 -28.11 2.52
C LEU A 164 10.32 -28.18 4.01
N PRO A 165 11.62 -28.30 4.34
CA PRO A 165 12.07 -28.35 5.74
C PRO A 165 11.91 -27.00 6.44
N HIS A 166 11.62 -26.99 7.74
CA HIS A 166 11.48 -25.78 8.57
C HIS A 166 12.85 -25.20 8.93
N THR A 167 13.55 -24.69 7.92
CA THR A 167 14.93 -24.18 7.98
C THR A 167 15.08 -22.95 7.09
N LEU A 168 16.18 -22.19 7.24
CA LEU A 168 16.51 -21.08 6.34
C LEU A 168 16.51 -21.49 4.86
N ALA A 169 17.07 -22.66 4.53
CA ALA A 169 17.12 -23.19 3.17
C ALA A 169 15.71 -23.56 2.64
N GLY A 170 14.83 -24.06 3.51
CA GLY A 170 13.44 -24.32 3.16
C GLY A 170 12.67 -23.04 2.88
N VAL A 171 12.83 -22.01 3.72
CA VAL A 171 12.21 -20.69 3.49
C VAL A 171 12.72 -20.05 2.21
N ARG A 172 14.02 -20.15 1.92
CA ARG A 172 14.57 -19.69 0.64
C ARG A 172 13.89 -20.37 -0.54
N THR A 173 13.84 -21.70 -0.53
CA THR A 173 13.20 -22.50 -1.59
C THR A 173 11.71 -22.17 -1.72
N LEU A 174 11.02 -21.87 -0.61
CA LEU A 174 9.63 -21.44 -0.61
C LEU A 174 9.46 -20.12 -1.35
N LEU A 175 10.28 -19.11 -1.04
CA LEU A 175 10.21 -17.80 -1.69
C LEU A 175 10.57 -17.90 -3.18
N ASP A 176 11.54 -18.73 -3.57
CA ASP A 176 11.84 -19.04 -4.97
C ASP A 176 10.60 -19.57 -5.72
N LYS A 177 9.88 -20.54 -5.14
CA LYS A 177 8.64 -21.06 -5.73
C LYS A 177 7.58 -19.98 -5.90
N TRP A 178 7.41 -19.11 -4.92
CA TRP A 178 6.44 -18.02 -5.01
C TRP A 178 6.84 -16.95 -6.03
N ILE A 179 8.13 -16.68 -6.21
CA ILE A 179 8.62 -15.85 -7.31
C ILE A 179 8.20 -16.46 -8.65
N ASP A 180 8.43 -17.76 -8.85
CA ASP A 180 8.07 -18.44 -10.10
C ASP A 180 6.56 -18.38 -10.38
N ILE A 181 5.73 -18.60 -9.35
CA ILE A 181 4.26 -18.59 -9.45
C ILE A 181 3.73 -17.17 -9.71
N MET A 182 4.12 -16.20 -8.87
CA MET A 182 3.53 -14.88 -8.88
C MET A 182 4.16 -13.96 -9.93
N GLN A 183 5.44 -14.16 -10.27
CA GLN A 183 6.28 -13.21 -11.01
C GLN A 183 6.13 -11.79 -10.45
N PRO A 184 6.46 -11.57 -9.16
CA PRO A 184 6.22 -10.31 -8.49
C PRO A 184 7.11 -9.19 -9.01
N GLU A 185 6.62 -7.95 -8.95
CA GLU A 185 7.42 -6.75 -9.24
C GLU A 185 8.45 -6.48 -8.14
N TYR A 186 8.11 -6.82 -6.90
CA TYR A 186 8.97 -6.67 -5.71
C TYR A 186 8.47 -7.56 -4.56
N PHE A 187 9.35 -7.78 -3.58
CA PHE A 187 8.93 -8.18 -2.23
C PHE A 187 8.34 -6.99 -1.49
N MET A 188 7.38 -7.20 -0.60
CA MET A 188 6.78 -6.16 0.25
C MET A 188 6.77 -6.61 1.71
N SER A 189 7.15 -5.75 2.63
CA SER A 189 7.01 -6.01 4.07
C SER A 189 6.65 -4.75 4.85
N SER A 190 5.68 -4.87 5.77
CA SER A 190 5.55 -3.89 6.86
C SER A 190 6.60 -4.19 7.91
N VAL A 191 7.47 -3.24 8.21
CA VAL A 191 8.51 -3.39 9.22
C VAL A 191 7.85 -3.36 10.60
N PRO A 192 8.00 -4.41 11.43
CA PRO A 192 7.44 -4.42 12.78
C PRO A 192 7.98 -3.25 13.60
N ILE A 193 7.15 -2.60 14.41
CA ILE A 193 7.57 -1.40 15.15
C ILE A 193 8.68 -1.67 16.20
N TRP A 194 8.85 -2.93 16.61
CA TRP A 194 9.90 -3.40 17.51
C TRP A 194 11.09 -4.01 16.77
N PHE A 195 11.10 -4.01 15.43
CA PHE A 195 12.22 -4.55 14.67
C PHE A 195 13.44 -3.65 14.85
N GLU A 196 14.56 -4.26 15.20
CA GLU A 196 15.87 -3.59 15.29
C GLU A 196 16.84 -4.30 14.35
N TYR A 197 17.67 -3.52 13.65
CA TYR A 197 18.75 -4.10 12.87
C TYR A 197 19.79 -4.69 13.84
N PRO A 198 20.15 -5.98 13.73
CA PRO A 198 20.99 -6.65 14.72
C PRO A 198 22.38 -6.02 14.81
N ALA A 199 22.94 -6.01 16.03
CA ALA A 199 24.34 -5.66 16.25
C ALA A 199 25.26 -6.66 15.53
N GLU A 200 26.49 -6.24 15.20
CA GLU A 200 27.46 -7.09 14.48
C GLU A 200 27.81 -8.37 15.26
N ASP A 201 27.71 -8.34 16.58
CA ASP A 201 27.99 -9.43 17.52
C ASP A 201 26.72 -10.06 18.10
N ALA A 202 25.55 -9.80 17.51
CA ALA A 202 24.30 -10.42 17.96
C ALA A 202 24.42 -11.96 17.91
N PRO A 203 24.08 -12.66 19.01
CA PRO A 203 24.18 -14.11 19.04
C PRO A 203 23.23 -14.73 18.02
N ALA A 204 23.73 -15.72 17.28
CA ALA A 204 22.89 -16.53 16.41
C ALA A 204 21.86 -17.30 17.24
N THR A 205 20.72 -17.61 16.62
CA THR A 205 19.68 -18.40 17.26
C THR A 205 20.21 -19.78 17.65
N GLY A 206 19.79 -20.29 18.81
CA GLY A 206 20.36 -21.49 19.42
C GLY A 206 20.17 -22.75 18.56
N ALA A 207 21.05 -23.73 18.75
CA ALA A 207 20.90 -25.02 18.06
C ALA A 207 19.57 -25.69 18.46
N GLY A 208 18.68 -25.89 17.47
CA GLY A 208 17.35 -26.47 17.67
C GLY A 208 16.21 -25.45 17.78
N GLU A 209 16.52 -24.15 17.76
CA GLU A 209 15.53 -23.07 17.70
C GLU A 209 15.25 -22.65 16.25
N LEU A 210 14.05 -22.12 16.02
CA LEU A 210 13.66 -21.61 14.70
C LEU A 210 14.25 -20.21 14.49
N PRO A 211 14.83 -19.92 13.30
CA PRO A 211 15.45 -18.63 13.02
C PRO A 211 14.53 -17.44 13.27
N ASN A 212 15.07 -16.37 13.86
CA ASN A 212 14.30 -15.15 14.10
C ASN A 212 14.15 -14.30 12.82
N GLY A 213 13.34 -13.25 12.90
CA GLY A 213 13.06 -12.40 11.73
C GLY A 213 14.28 -11.68 11.14
N ALA A 214 15.28 -11.34 11.97
CA ALA A 214 16.51 -10.73 11.49
C ALA A 214 17.38 -11.73 10.71
N GLU A 215 17.47 -12.99 11.15
CA GLU A 215 18.16 -14.05 10.41
C GLU A 215 17.45 -14.37 9.09
N LEU A 216 16.12 -14.47 9.10
CA LEU A 216 15.33 -14.67 7.88
C LEU A 216 15.53 -13.50 6.88
N LEU A 217 15.57 -12.26 7.36
CA LEU A 217 15.85 -11.09 6.52
C LEU A 217 17.27 -11.15 5.94
N LEU A 218 18.29 -11.29 6.78
CA LEU A 218 19.70 -11.15 6.42
C LEU A 218 20.26 -12.36 5.66
N GLN A 219 19.81 -13.57 5.99
CA GLN A 219 20.36 -14.81 5.40
C GLN A 219 19.49 -15.39 4.28
N VAL A 220 18.22 -14.97 4.17
CA VAL A 220 17.31 -15.45 3.13
C VAL A 220 16.83 -14.34 2.21
N LEU A 221 16.06 -13.38 2.73
CA LEU A 221 15.36 -12.41 1.88
C LEU A 221 16.32 -11.48 1.12
N LEU A 222 17.31 -10.90 1.80
CA LEU A 222 18.26 -9.97 1.18
C LEU A 222 19.17 -10.66 0.14
N PRO A 223 19.80 -11.82 0.41
CA PRO A 223 20.56 -12.54 -0.61
C PRO A 223 19.70 -12.96 -1.81
N LEU A 224 18.46 -13.38 -1.57
CA LEU A 224 17.54 -13.76 -2.65
C LEU A 224 17.12 -12.54 -3.48
N ALA A 225 16.83 -11.40 -2.85
CA ALA A 225 16.51 -10.15 -3.51
C ALA A 225 17.66 -9.66 -4.42
N GLU A 226 18.91 -9.76 -3.93
CA GLU A 226 20.09 -9.44 -4.74
C GLU A 226 20.22 -10.37 -5.95
N GLU A 227 20.17 -11.69 -5.73
CA GLU A 227 20.32 -12.69 -6.79
C GLU A 227 19.25 -12.57 -7.88
N LYS A 228 17.99 -12.41 -7.47
CA LYS A 228 16.85 -12.31 -8.38
C LYS A 228 16.65 -10.89 -8.94
N LYS A 229 17.49 -9.93 -8.51
CA LYS A 229 17.37 -8.50 -8.82
C LYS A 229 15.98 -7.94 -8.49
N LEU A 230 15.35 -8.50 -7.45
CA LEU A 230 13.99 -8.19 -7.05
C LEU A 230 14.01 -7.18 -5.88
N PRO A 231 13.43 -5.98 -6.04
CA PRO A 231 13.44 -4.98 -4.97
C PRO A 231 12.66 -5.41 -3.73
N ILE A 232 12.95 -4.77 -2.60
CA ILE A 232 12.19 -4.94 -1.35
C ILE A 232 11.50 -3.61 -1.01
N ALA A 233 10.17 -3.61 -1.01
CA ALA A 233 9.34 -2.52 -0.52
C ALA A 233 9.11 -2.65 0.98
N LEU A 234 9.48 -1.61 1.73
CA LEU A 234 9.39 -1.56 3.19
C LEU A 234 8.43 -0.44 3.62
N LYS A 235 7.45 -0.81 4.45
CA LYS A 235 6.51 0.15 5.07
C LYS A 235 6.81 0.29 6.56
N PHE A 236 7.15 1.49 7.02
CA PHE A 236 7.60 1.77 8.39
C PHE A 236 6.55 2.49 9.25
N ASP A 237 6.73 2.42 10.57
CA ASP A 237 6.00 3.20 11.60
C ASP A 237 4.57 2.73 11.96
N SER A 238 4.06 1.62 11.40
CA SER A 238 2.73 1.11 11.78
C SER A 238 2.77 0.33 13.09
N VAL A 239 1.85 0.63 14.01
CA VAL A 239 1.65 -0.12 15.26
C VAL A 239 0.37 -0.92 15.16
N ARG A 240 0.46 -2.24 15.32
CA ARG A 240 -0.66 -3.15 15.12
C ARG A 240 -0.87 -4.05 16.33
N PRO A 241 -1.94 -3.87 17.13
CA PRO A 241 -2.84 -2.72 17.20
C PRO A 241 -2.47 -1.72 18.32
N ILE A 242 -2.94 -0.47 18.23
CA ILE A 242 -3.02 0.45 19.39
C ILE A 242 -4.34 0.30 20.16
N ASN A 243 -5.41 -0.15 19.48
CA ASN A 243 -6.69 -0.49 20.08
C ASN A 243 -7.23 -1.79 19.44
N ALA A 244 -6.91 -2.93 20.03
CA ALA A 244 -7.26 -4.24 19.49
C ALA A 244 -8.77 -4.45 19.25
N ARG A 245 -9.64 -3.78 20.02
CA ARG A 245 -11.11 -3.93 19.88
C ARG A 245 -11.62 -3.46 18.52
N LEU A 246 -10.92 -2.52 17.87
CA LEU A 246 -11.32 -1.97 16.57
C LEU A 246 -10.83 -2.80 15.37
N GLY A 247 -10.15 -3.94 15.61
CA GLY A 247 -9.54 -4.72 14.54
C GLY A 247 -8.58 -3.87 13.70
N VAL A 248 -8.71 -3.92 12.37
CA VAL A 248 -7.88 -3.14 11.43
C VAL A 248 -8.02 -1.63 11.63
N ALA A 249 -9.17 -1.14 12.09
CA ALA A 249 -9.36 0.28 12.40
C ALA A 249 -8.63 0.72 13.69
N GLY A 250 -8.09 -0.25 14.44
CA GLY A 250 -7.36 -0.04 15.68
C GLY A 250 -5.85 -0.02 15.56
N ASP A 251 -5.33 -0.13 14.34
CA ASP A 251 -3.92 0.12 14.05
C ASP A 251 -3.59 1.62 14.21
N GLY A 252 -2.33 1.93 14.46
CA GLY A 252 -1.87 3.29 14.72
C GLY A 252 -0.49 3.56 14.15
N VAL A 253 0.10 4.66 14.61
CA VAL A 253 1.41 5.14 14.14
C VAL A 253 2.33 5.42 15.32
N LYS A 254 3.60 5.03 15.18
CA LYS A 254 4.70 5.43 16.06
C LYS A 254 5.96 5.61 15.22
N PRO A 255 6.70 6.73 15.36
CA PRO A 255 7.98 6.90 14.66
C PRO A 255 8.93 5.72 14.92
N SER A 256 9.50 5.17 13.85
CA SER A 256 10.58 4.18 13.90
C SER A 256 11.95 4.84 13.68
N ASP A 257 13.00 4.09 14.01
CA ASP A 257 14.38 4.52 13.77
C ASP A 257 14.75 4.36 12.28
N VAL A 258 15.02 5.48 11.61
CA VAL A 258 15.41 5.50 10.20
C VAL A 258 16.77 4.82 9.97
N ASP A 259 17.60 4.68 11.01
CA ASP A 259 18.90 4.01 10.94
C ASP A 259 18.79 2.54 10.47
N ILE A 260 17.65 1.88 10.69
CA ILE A 260 17.37 0.54 10.15
C ILE A 260 17.48 0.56 8.61
N LEU A 261 16.83 1.54 7.97
CA LEU A 261 16.86 1.68 6.51
C LEU A 261 18.25 2.13 6.03
N ILE A 262 18.93 3.01 6.76
CA ILE A 262 20.30 3.45 6.45
C ILE A 262 21.24 2.23 6.44
N LYS A 263 21.19 1.39 7.47
CA LYS A 263 21.99 0.16 7.58
C LYS A 263 21.69 -0.81 6.44
N LEU A 264 20.41 -1.02 6.10
CA LEU A 264 20.03 -1.86 4.96
C LEU A 264 20.60 -1.32 3.64
N CYS A 265 20.41 -0.03 3.35
CA CYS A 265 20.92 0.56 2.11
C CYS A 265 22.45 0.55 2.03
N ARG A 266 23.14 0.81 3.15
CA ARG A 266 24.62 0.83 3.24
C ARG A 266 25.22 -0.56 3.11
N ASN A 267 24.67 -1.55 3.81
CA ASN A 267 25.26 -2.88 3.91
C ASN A 267 24.89 -3.77 2.71
N PHE A 268 23.78 -3.47 2.03
CA PHE A 268 23.31 -4.20 0.85
C PHE A 268 23.19 -3.25 -0.36
N PRO A 269 24.31 -2.68 -0.85
CA PRO A 269 24.29 -1.65 -1.90
C PRO A 269 23.77 -2.15 -3.24
N LYS A 270 23.72 -3.47 -3.45
CA LYS A 270 23.19 -4.12 -4.66
C LYS A 270 21.70 -4.45 -4.59
N VAL A 271 21.10 -4.41 -3.40
CA VAL A 271 19.66 -4.58 -3.21
C VAL A 271 18.97 -3.23 -3.35
N LYS A 272 17.88 -3.21 -4.12
CA LYS A 272 17.02 -2.04 -4.27
C LYS A 272 15.93 -2.02 -3.21
N PHE A 273 15.77 -0.88 -2.56
CA PHE A 273 14.75 -0.65 -1.55
C PHE A 273 13.74 0.38 -2.03
N LEU A 274 12.46 0.02 -1.97
CA LEU A 274 11.35 0.97 -2.02
C LEU A 274 10.95 1.26 -0.58
N ALA A 275 10.75 2.52 -0.18
CA ALA A 275 10.33 2.81 1.19
C ALA A 275 9.20 3.83 1.29
N THR A 276 8.32 3.60 2.25
CA THR A 276 7.29 4.55 2.67
C THR A 276 7.15 4.54 4.19
N PHE A 277 6.94 5.71 4.79
CA PHE A 277 6.87 5.91 6.24
C PHE A 277 5.47 6.42 6.59
N LEU A 278 4.88 5.91 7.68
CA LEU A 278 3.55 6.33 8.14
C LEU A 278 3.61 7.57 9.02
N SER A 279 4.71 7.74 9.76
CA SER A 279 4.93 8.86 10.66
C SER A 279 5.26 10.12 9.88
N ARG A 280 4.53 11.22 10.15
CA ARG A 280 4.82 12.54 9.58
C ARG A 280 6.22 13.04 9.98
N VAL A 281 6.66 12.77 11.21
CA VAL A 281 7.94 13.29 11.72
C VAL A 281 9.17 12.63 11.10
N ASN A 282 9.06 11.40 10.59
CA ASN A 282 10.17 10.72 9.91
C ASN A 282 10.36 11.20 8.46
N GLN A 283 9.39 11.90 7.87
CA GLN A 283 9.37 12.18 6.42
C GLN A 283 10.56 13.03 5.96
N HIS A 284 11.01 14.01 6.76
CA HIS A 284 12.17 14.82 6.40
C HIS A 284 13.46 13.99 6.42
N GLU A 285 13.70 13.27 7.52
CA GLU A 285 14.90 12.44 7.67
C GLU A 285 15.00 11.39 6.57
N VAL A 286 13.91 10.65 6.28
CA VAL A 286 13.93 9.64 5.21
C VAL A 286 14.12 10.27 3.83
N THR A 287 13.63 11.49 3.59
CA THR A 287 13.86 12.22 2.34
C THR A 287 15.34 12.57 2.16
N VAL A 288 16.01 13.02 3.23
CA VAL A 288 17.46 13.24 3.23
C VAL A 288 18.21 11.92 3.03
N THR A 289 17.78 10.83 3.66
CA THR A 289 18.37 9.50 3.48
C THR A 289 18.28 9.03 2.02
N ALA A 290 17.13 9.19 1.37
CA ALA A 290 16.96 8.85 -0.05
C ALA A 290 17.87 9.66 -0.98
N ASN A 291 18.21 10.90 -0.62
CA ASN A 291 19.20 11.70 -1.35
C ASN A 291 20.63 11.10 -1.26
N LYS A 292 20.93 10.27 -0.24
CA LYS A 292 22.27 9.68 -0.05
C LYS A 292 22.42 8.29 -0.67
N PHE A 293 21.33 7.55 -0.82
CA PHE A 293 21.38 6.16 -1.24
C PHE A 293 20.75 5.97 -2.62
N ARG A 294 21.59 5.70 -3.62
CA ARG A 294 21.14 5.43 -4.99
C ARG A 294 20.29 4.15 -5.12
N ASN A 295 20.31 3.28 -4.12
CA ASN A 295 19.52 2.05 -4.03
C ASN A 295 18.24 2.22 -3.20
N LEU A 296 17.86 3.46 -2.85
CA LEU A 296 16.64 3.78 -2.14
C LEU A 296 15.73 4.66 -3.00
N HIS A 297 14.46 4.28 -3.11
CA HIS A 297 13.42 5.06 -3.79
C HIS A 297 12.21 5.24 -2.87
N LEU A 298 11.88 6.50 -2.57
CA LEU A 298 10.69 6.81 -1.77
C LEU A 298 9.45 6.79 -2.64
N TYR A 299 8.36 6.28 -2.07
CA TYR A 299 7.08 6.30 -2.73
C TYR A 299 5.95 6.66 -1.75
N GLY A 300 5.03 7.49 -2.22
CA GLY A 300 3.73 7.62 -1.61
C GLY A 300 3.60 8.47 -0.35
N CYS A 301 2.35 8.76 -0.01
CA CYS A 301 1.93 9.31 1.27
C CYS A 301 1.05 8.25 1.94
N TRP A 302 1.65 7.37 2.74
CA TRP A 302 0.98 6.18 3.23
C TRP A 302 -0.03 6.47 4.34
N TRP A 303 -1.25 5.96 4.19
CA TRP A 303 -2.29 5.87 5.21
C TRP A 303 -2.59 7.17 5.96
N TYR A 304 -2.08 7.38 7.19
CA TYR A 304 -2.33 8.63 7.93
C TYR A 304 -1.64 9.84 7.30
N CYS A 305 -0.63 9.63 6.46
CA CYS A 305 -0.04 10.67 5.60
C CYS A 305 -0.88 10.94 4.34
N ASN A 306 -1.91 10.12 4.03
CA ASN A 306 -2.78 10.29 2.86
C ASN A 306 -3.91 11.31 3.11
N ASN A 307 -3.55 12.49 3.61
CA ASN A 307 -4.45 13.63 3.84
C ASN A 307 -3.90 14.84 3.07
N PRO A 308 -4.74 15.69 2.44
CA PRO A 308 -4.28 16.76 1.54
C PRO A 308 -3.17 17.65 2.10
N SER A 309 -3.28 18.08 3.36
CA SER A 309 -2.27 18.93 4.02
C SER A 309 -0.91 18.24 4.17
N ILE A 310 -0.90 16.93 4.42
CA ILE A 310 0.33 16.15 4.56
C ILE A 310 0.87 15.78 3.17
N ILE A 311 0.01 15.41 2.22
CA ILE A 311 0.42 15.16 0.83
C ILE A 311 1.13 16.38 0.25
N GLU A 312 0.60 17.58 0.47
CA GLU A 312 1.21 18.83 0.02
C GLU A 312 2.61 19.03 0.61
N GLU A 313 2.74 18.98 1.94
CA GLU A 313 4.00 19.16 2.65
C GLU A 313 5.06 18.14 2.20
N LEU A 314 4.71 16.85 2.15
CA LEU A 314 5.61 15.77 1.78
C LEU A 314 6.05 15.88 0.32
N THR A 315 5.13 16.20 -0.59
CA THR A 315 5.44 16.34 -2.01
C THR A 315 6.39 17.51 -2.23
N ARG A 316 6.11 18.66 -1.62
CA ARG A 316 6.94 19.87 -1.71
C ARG A 316 8.36 19.62 -1.21
N MET A 317 8.49 19.13 0.02
CA MET A 317 9.79 18.81 0.63
C MET A 317 10.59 17.80 -0.22
N ARG A 318 9.94 16.76 -0.75
CA ARG A 318 10.60 15.76 -1.60
C ARG A 318 11.05 16.36 -2.93
N ILE A 319 10.27 17.24 -3.56
CA ILE A 319 10.72 17.93 -4.79
C ILE A 319 11.92 18.83 -4.49
N GLU A 320 11.89 19.57 -3.38
CA GLU A 320 12.97 20.47 -2.98
C GLU A 320 14.31 19.73 -2.75
N ILE A 321 14.27 18.49 -2.27
CA ILE A 321 15.48 17.70 -1.94
C ILE A 321 15.87 16.70 -3.05
N LEU A 322 14.89 16.09 -3.72
CA LEU A 322 15.08 14.96 -4.64
C LEU A 322 14.76 15.31 -6.11
N GLY A 323 14.24 16.51 -6.39
CA GLY A 323 13.69 16.84 -7.69
C GLY A 323 12.57 15.86 -8.06
N THR A 324 12.70 15.15 -9.18
CA THR A 324 11.72 14.16 -9.63
C THR A 324 12.13 12.71 -9.33
N ALA A 325 13.14 12.47 -8.50
CA ALA A 325 13.70 11.13 -8.23
C ALA A 325 12.95 10.36 -7.12
N PHE A 326 11.61 10.42 -7.13
CA PHE A 326 10.73 9.69 -6.21
C PHE A 326 9.35 9.48 -6.87
N THR A 327 8.52 8.60 -6.28
CA THR A 327 7.12 8.45 -6.70
C THR A 327 6.22 9.21 -5.73
N SER A 328 5.43 10.14 -6.24
CA SER A 328 4.68 11.09 -5.39
C SER A 328 3.59 10.42 -4.56
N GLN A 329 2.87 9.43 -5.14
CA GLN A 329 1.72 8.83 -4.49
C GLN A 329 1.56 7.33 -4.76
N HIS A 330 0.89 6.61 -3.84
CA HIS A 330 0.19 5.35 -4.10
C HIS A 330 -1.20 5.39 -3.46
N SER A 331 -2.14 4.57 -3.92
CA SER A 331 -3.50 4.60 -3.37
C SER A 331 -3.64 3.80 -2.07
N ASP A 332 -2.98 2.65 -1.93
CA ASP A 332 -3.29 1.68 -0.86
C ASP A 332 -4.82 1.38 -0.82
N ALA A 333 -5.43 1.30 -2.00
CA ALA A 333 -6.86 1.03 -2.13
C ALA A 333 -7.16 -0.41 -1.68
N ARG A 334 -8.11 -0.56 -0.76
CA ARG A 334 -8.66 -1.87 -0.37
C ARG A 334 -9.96 -2.18 -1.10
N VAL A 335 -10.67 -1.13 -1.50
CA VAL A 335 -11.91 -1.20 -2.28
C VAL A 335 -11.62 -0.55 -3.63
N LEU A 336 -11.98 -1.23 -4.73
CA LEU A 336 -11.65 -0.83 -6.10
C LEU A 336 -11.98 0.63 -6.38
N ASP A 337 -13.19 1.05 -6.01
CA ASP A 337 -13.75 2.40 -6.18
C ASP A 337 -12.86 3.50 -5.59
N GLN A 338 -12.07 3.20 -4.56
CA GLN A 338 -11.18 4.17 -3.91
C GLN A 338 -10.11 4.71 -4.85
N LEU A 339 -9.76 3.95 -5.91
CA LEU A 339 -8.82 4.43 -6.92
C LEU A 339 -9.29 5.75 -7.53
N ILE A 340 -10.60 5.93 -7.71
CA ILE A 340 -11.17 7.13 -8.32
C ILE A 340 -10.81 8.36 -7.50
N TYR A 341 -11.23 8.43 -6.24
CA TYR A 341 -10.99 9.63 -5.43
C TYR A 341 -9.52 9.76 -5.01
N LYS A 342 -8.83 8.66 -4.68
CA LYS A 342 -7.44 8.74 -4.20
C LYS A 342 -6.53 9.35 -5.26
N TRP A 343 -6.69 8.96 -6.52
CA TRP A 343 -5.94 9.55 -7.63
C TRP A 343 -6.43 10.93 -8.00
N ARG A 344 -7.75 11.19 -7.97
CA ARG A 344 -8.27 12.55 -8.23
C ARG A 344 -7.72 13.55 -7.22
N HIS A 345 -7.90 13.30 -5.93
CA HIS A 345 -7.49 14.22 -4.87
C HIS A 345 -5.98 14.42 -4.82
N SER A 346 -5.21 13.33 -4.95
CA SER A 346 -3.75 13.44 -4.92
C SER A 346 -3.21 14.22 -6.12
N ARG A 347 -3.77 14.03 -7.32
CA ARG A 347 -3.36 14.80 -8.51
C ARG A 347 -3.69 16.28 -8.37
N ASP A 348 -4.84 16.61 -7.80
CA ASP A 348 -5.22 18.01 -7.57
C ASP A 348 -4.19 18.68 -6.62
N VAL A 349 -3.84 18.05 -5.49
CA VAL A 349 -2.84 18.59 -4.54
C VAL A 349 -1.43 18.66 -5.13
N ILE A 350 -0.96 17.58 -5.77
CA ILE A 350 0.38 17.52 -6.37
C ILE A 350 0.50 18.52 -7.53
N GLY A 351 -0.58 18.74 -8.29
CA GLY A 351 -0.65 19.72 -9.36
C GLY A 351 -0.34 21.12 -8.87
N GLU A 352 -0.98 21.56 -7.78
CA GLU A 352 -0.72 22.88 -7.18
C GLU A 352 0.73 23.03 -6.70
N VAL A 353 1.29 21.99 -6.08
CA VAL A 353 2.72 22.00 -5.69
C VAL A 353 3.61 22.18 -6.91
N LEU A 354 3.34 21.46 -8.01
CA LEU A 354 4.14 21.57 -9.23
C LEU A 354 4.05 22.94 -9.88
N VAL A 355 2.86 23.57 -9.89
CA VAL A 355 2.69 24.93 -10.40
C VAL A 355 3.63 25.89 -9.67
N ASP A 356 3.61 25.91 -8.33
CA ASP A 356 4.49 26.78 -7.53
C ASP A 356 5.98 26.47 -7.75
N MET A 357 6.37 25.19 -7.86
CA MET A 357 7.77 24.81 -8.16
C MET A 357 8.23 25.32 -9.53
N TYR A 358 7.38 25.22 -10.56
CA TYR A 358 7.73 25.69 -11.90
C TYR A 358 7.68 27.21 -12.04
N GLU A 359 6.80 27.90 -11.31
CA GLU A 359 6.81 29.37 -11.24
C GLU A 359 8.13 29.89 -10.64
N LYS A 360 8.59 29.28 -9.54
CA LYS A 360 9.90 29.57 -8.95
C LYS A 360 11.04 29.31 -9.93
N LEU A 361 11.02 28.17 -10.62
CA LEU A 361 12.03 27.84 -11.63
C LEU A 361 12.02 28.86 -12.77
N PHE A 362 10.84 29.23 -13.29
CA PHE A 362 10.70 30.24 -14.34
C PHE A 362 11.21 31.62 -13.92
N ALA A 363 10.97 32.02 -12.67
CA ALA A 363 11.46 33.30 -12.11
C ALA A 363 12.99 33.41 -12.09
N THR A 364 13.73 32.30 -12.14
CA THR A 364 15.20 32.29 -12.29
C THR A 364 15.68 32.61 -13.71
N GLY A 365 14.75 32.73 -14.67
CA GLY A 365 15.05 32.87 -16.11
C GLY A 365 15.08 31.54 -16.87
N TRP A 366 14.98 30.40 -16.17
CA TRP A 366 14.89 29.08 -16.79
C TRP A 366 13.64 28.96 -17.68
N LYS A 367 13.79 28.35 -18.86
CA LYS A 367 12.69 28.17 -19.82
C LYS A 367 12.22 26.72 -19.77
N VAL A 368 10.92 26.55 -19.55
CA VAL A 368 10.27 25.25 -19.45
C VAL A 368 9.30 25.10 -20.62
N SER A 369 9.40 23.97 -21.33
CA SER A 369 8.44 23.62 -22.38
C SER A 369 7.29 22.77 -21.83
N LYS A 370 6.19 22.67 -22.60
CA LYS A 370 5.10 21.74 -22.27
C LYS A 370 5.59 20.29 -22.17
N SER A 371 6.53 19.88 -23.03
CA SER A 371 7.11 18.54 -23.00
C SER A 371 7.98 18.29 -21.75
N ASP A 372 8.66 19.31 -21.23
CA ASP A 372 9.38 19.18 -19.96
C ASP A 372 8.42 18.90 -18.81
N ILE A 373 7.35 19.70 -18.70
CA ILE A 373 6.32 19.51 -17.66
C ILE A 373 5.70 18.12 -17.79
N GLN A 374 5.35 17.69 -19.01
CA GLN A 374 4.77 16.36 -19.23
C GLN A 374 5.69 15.23 -18.79
N ARG A 375 6.98 15.29 -19.14
CA ARG A 375 8.00 14.32 -18.72
C ARG A 375 8.08 14.27 -17.19
N ASP A 376 8.15 15.43 -16.55
CA ASP A 376 8.41 15.51 -15.11
C ASP A 376 7.18 15.13 -14.27
N VAL A 377 5.96 15.42 -14.77
CA VAL A 377 4.71 14.86 -14.22
C VAL A 377 4.72 13.33 -14.36
N GLN A 378 5.06 12.80 -15.53
CA GLN A 378 5.13 11.34 -15.73
C GLN A 378 6.14 10.67 -14.79
N ARG A 379 7.29 11.32 -14.53
CA ARG A 379 8.30 10.86 -13.55
C ARG A 379 7.68 10.64 -12.18
N LEU A 380 7.02 11.67 -11.64
CA LEU A 380 6.40 11.61 -10.32
C LEU A 380 5.23 10.61 -10.23
N PHE A 381 4.52 10.37 -11.32
CA PHE A 381 3.36 9.47 -11.39
C PHE A 381 3.67 8.05 -11.92
N GLY A 382 4.94 7.63 -11.93
CA GLY A 382 5.31 6.23 -12.13
C GLY A 382 6.58 6.00 -12.94
N MET A 383 6.98 6.92 -13.81
CA MET A 383 8.18 6.70 -14.63
C MET A 383 9.45 6.68 -13.77
N SER A 384 9.57 7.47 -12.70
CA SER A 384 10.72 7.37 -11.78
C SER A 384 10.77 6.03 -11.04
N TYR A 385 9.60 5.44 -10.74
CA TYR A 385 9.53 4.06 -10.23
C TYR A 385 10.04 3.09 -11.30
N GLU A 386 9.54 3.15 -12.53
CA GLU A 386 9.95 2.24 -13.60
C GLU A 386 11.46 2.36 -13.92
N GLU A 387 12.01 3.58 -13.95
CA GLU A 387 13.44 3.86 -14.08
C GLU A 387 14.24 3.23 -12.92
N PHE A 388 13.75 3.33 -11.67
CA PHE A 388 14.39 2.70 -10.51
C PHE A 388 14.30 1.16 -10.57
N MET A 389 13.17 0.60 -10.98
CA MET A 389 13.00 -0.84 -11.15
C MET A 389 13.92 -1.38 -12.26
N ALA A 390 14.17 -0.62 -13.33
CA ALA A 390 15.09 -0.99 -14.40
C ALA A 390 16.58 -0.74 -14.08
N LYS A 391 16.87 0.03 -13.02
CA LYS A 391 18.23 0.41 -12.64
C LYS A 391 19.11 -0.80 -12.32
N GLU A 392 20.27 -0.86 -12.96
CA GLU A 392 21.35 -1.78 -12.61
C GLU A 392 22.14 -1.23 -11.41
N MET A 393 22.41 -2.11 -10.45
CA MET A 393 23.00 -1.78 -9.16
C MET A 393 24.47 -2.14 -9.05
#